data_AF-A0A480KB85-F1
#
_entry.id   AF-A0A480KB85-F1
#
_cell.length_a   1.000
_cell.length_b   1.000
_cell.length_c   1.000
_cell.angle_alpha   90.00
_cell.angle_beta   90.00
_cell.angle_gamma   90.00
#
_symmetry.space_group_name_H-M   'P 1'
#
loop_
_entity.id
_entity.type
_entity.pdbx_description
1 polymer ?
#
loop_
_entity_poly.entity_id
_entity_poly.type
_entity_poly.pdbx_seq_one_letter_code
_entity_poly.pdbx_strand_id
1 'polypeptide(L)'
;MPSELSVSSFVRSVVSPRVGCSRALRISCSVLSSSWPDIMGVTCVSQMPVAEGKSVQQTVELLTRKLEMLGAEKQGTFCVDCETYHTAASTLGSQGQAGKLMYVMHNSEHPLSCFALFENGPCLIADTNFDVLMVKLKGFFQSAKASKIETRGTRYQYCDFLVKVGTVTMGPSARGISVEVRPR
;
A
#
# COMPACT_ATOMS: atom_id res chain seq x y z
N MET A 1 32.54 -5.22 18.76
CA MET A 1 32.25 -6.07 17.59
C MET A 1 31.11 -7.02 17.97
N PRO A 2 29.97 -7.11 17.27
CA PRO A 2 29.06 -6.07 16.75
C PRO A 2 27.63 -6.27 17.33
N SER A 3 27.03 -5.26 17.96
CA SER A 3 25.67 -5.38 18.56
C SER A 3 24.70 -4.21 18.27
N GLU A 4 25.06 -3.27 17.40
CA GLU A 4 24.19 -2.14 17.00
C GLU A 4 23.73 -2.18 15.52
N LEU A 5 24.03 -3.26 14.81
CA LEU A 5 23.87 -3.36 13.35
C LEU A 5 22.56 -4.01 12.88
N SER A 6 21.70 -4.53 13.74
CA SER A 6 20.58 -5.39 13.28
C SER A 6 19.34 -4.60 12.83
N VAL A 7 18.94 -3.59 13.60
CA VAL A 7 17.66 -2.88 13.36
C VAL A 7 17.85 -1.66 12.45
N SER A 8 18.99 -0.94 12.57
CA SER A 8 19.28 0.18 11.67
C SER A 8 19.56 -0.27 10.23
N SER A 9 20.08 -1.49 10.02
CA SER A 9 20.30 -2.06 8.68
C SER A 9 19.01 -2.51 8.00
N PHE A 10 18.05 -3.04 8.78
CA PHE A 10 16.75 -3.47 8.26
C PHE A 10 15.92 -2.27 7.76
N VAL A 11 15.97 -1.14 8.48
CA VAL A 11 15.27 0.09 8.07
C VAL A 11 16.08 0.91 7.05
N ARG A 12 17.42 0.97 7.10
CA ARG A 12 18.24 1.68 6.08
C ARG A 12 18.24 1.02 4.70
N SER A 13 17.99 -0.29 4.60
CA SER A 13 17.72 -0.94 3.31
C SER A 13 16.37 -0.51 2.72
N VAL A 14 15.46 0.00 3.53
CA VAL A 14 14.07 0.30 3.16
C VAL A 14 13.83 1.82 3.11
N VAL A 15 14.66 2.61 3.80
CA VAL A 15 14.57 4.07 3.92
C VAL A 15 16.00 4.64 4.00
N SER A 16 16.64 4.93 2.87
CA SER A 16 17.78 5.86 2.86
C SER A 16 17.70 6.82 1.66
N PRO A 17 17.69 8.14 1.89
CA PRO A 17 17.62 9.14 0.84
C PRO A 17 19.04 9.50 0.38
N ARG A 18 19.38 9.21 -0.89
CA ARG A 18 20.33 9.99 -1.70
C ARG A 18 20.32 9.50 -3.15
N VAL A 19 19.72 10.33 -4.00
CA VAL A 19 20.12 10.68 -5.37
C VAL A 19 20.73 9.57 -6.23
N GLY A 20 19.94 9.10 -7.20
CA GLY A 20 20.46 8.62 -8.47
C GLY A 20 20.17 7.16 -8.80
N CYS A 21 18.97 6.83 -9.30
CA CYS A 21 18.83 5.82 -10.35
C CYS A 21 17.46 5.85 -11.01
N SER A 22 17.46 5.58 -12.31
CA SER A 22 16.41 5.88 -13.29
C SER A 22 15.21 4.93 -13.28
N ARG A 23 14.02 5.53 -13.46
CA ARG A 23 12.79 5.00 -14.08
C ARG A 23 12.45 3.51 -13.83
N ALA A 24 11.66 3.24 -12.79
CA ALA A 24 10.42 2.44 -12.85
C ALA A 24 9.84 2.29 -11.43
N LEU A 25 8.55 2.57 -11.28
CA LEU A 25 7.72 2.34 -10.08
C LEU A 25 8.08 3.17 -8.83
N ARG A 26 7.72 4.46 -8.86
CA ARG A 26 7.58 5.27 -7.63
C ARG A 26 6.32 4.81 -6.89
N ILE A 27 6.43 3.89 -5.94
CA ILE A 27 5.51 3.94 -4.80
C ILE A 27 6.02 5.04 -3.91
N SER A 28 5.26 6.13 -3.95
CA SER A 28 5.61 7.39 -3.35
C SER A 28 5.72 7.22 -1.84
N CYS A 29 6.88 7.58 -1.29
CA CYS A 29 6.98 8.04 0.09
C CYS A 29 6.29 9.42 0.14
N SER A 30 4.97 9.45 -0.06
CA SER A 30 4.18 10.68 0.05
C SER A 30 2.90 10.40 0.81
N VAL A 31 2.93 10.86 2.06
CA VAL A 31 1.82 11.55 2.69
C VAL A 31 0.52 10.73 2.79
N LEU A 32 0.48 9.82 3.77
CA LEU A 32 -0.70 9.67 4.63
C LEU A 32 -0.50 10.47 5.93
N SER A 33 0.31 11.53 5.90
CA SER A 33 0.87 12.21 7.07
C SER A 33 -0.01 13.30 7.69
N SER A 34 -1.24 13.56 7.21
CA SER A 34 -1.97 14.77 7.67
C SER A 34 -3.40 14.58 8.15
N SER A 35 -3.87 13.36 8.41
CA SER A 35 -5.22 13.15 8.96
C SER A 35 -5.33 12.12 10.09
N TRP A 36 -4.22 11.76 10.73
CA TRP A 36 -4.24 10.93 11.93
C TRP A 36 -4.19 11.82 13.18
N PRO A 37 -5.22 11.84 14.04
CA PRO A 37 -5.08 12.36 15.38
C PRO A 37 -4.27 11.35 16.20
N ASP A 38 -3.21 11.85 16.84
CA ASP A 38 -2.56 11.32 18.05
C ASP A 38 -1.53 10.18 18.00
N ILE A 39 -0.79 9.98 16.91
CA ILE A 39 0.54 9.33 17.01
C ILE A 39 1.54 10.02 16.07
N MET A 40 2.55 10.68 16.63
CA MET A 40 3.73 11.14 15.87
C MET A 40 4.52 9.92 15.39
N GLY A 41 4.11 9.34 14.26
CA GLY A 41 4.73 8.15 13.69
C GLY A 41 4.88 8.25 12.18
N VAL A 42 6.05 7.83 11.69
CA VAL A 42 6.29 7.68 10.25
C VAL A 42 5.83 6.28 9.85
N THR A 43 4.82 6.20 8.99
CA THR A 43 4.47 4.96 8.30
C THR A 43 5.33 4.84 7.05
N CYS A 44 6.20 3.83 6.97
CA CYS A 44 6.92 3.51 5.74
C CYS A 44 6.22 2.37 5.02
N VAL A 45 5.99 2.53 3.72
CA VAL A 45 5.51 1.46 2.84
C VAL A 45 6.57 1.25 1.78
N SER A 46 7.08 0.02 1.66
CA SER A 46 8.07 -0.32 0.65
C SER A 46 7.69 -1.57 -0.10
N GLN A 47 7.93 -1.54 -1.41
CA GLN A 47 7.94 -2.75 -2.20
C GLN A 47 9.25 -3.50 -1.98
N MET A 48 9.15 -4.74 -1.51
CA MET A 48 10.35 -5.56 -1.35
C MET A 48 10.73 -6.18 -2.71
N PRO A 49 11.99 -6.00 -3.18
CA PRO A 49 12.46 -6.68 -4.37
C PRO A 49 12.49 -8.19 -4.14
N VAL A 50 12.04 -8.94 -5.13
CA VAL A 50 12.14 -10.40 -5.13
C VAL A 50 13.54 -10.75 -5.65
N ALA A 51 14.32 -11.47 -4.85
CA ALA A 51 15.66 -11.90 -5.27
C ALA A 51 15.56 -12.86 -6.47
N GLU A 52 16.55 -12.82 -7.37
CA GLU A 52 16.59 -13.70 -8.55
C GLU A 52 16.43 -15.17 -8.15
N GLY A 53 15.51 -15.86 -8.84
CA GLY A 53 15.20 -17.28 -8.59
C GLY A 53 14.25 -17.56 -7.40
N LYS A 54 13.81 -16.54 -6.64
CA LYS A 54 12.81 -16.72 -5.59
C LYS A 54 11.43 -16.26 -6.05
N SER A 55 10.39 -16.89 -5.51
CA SER A 55 9.02 -16.40 -5.68
C SER A 55 8.69 -15.30 -4.66
N VAL A 56 7.68 -14.49 -4.98
CA VAL A 56 7.07 -13.53 -4.04
C VAL A 56 6.71 -14.23 -2.73
N GLN A 57 6.06 -15.39 -2.83
CA GLN A 57 5.61 -16.18 -1.69
C GLN A 57 6.78 -16.65 -0.81
N GLN A 58 7.85 -17.17 -1.42
CA GLN A 58 9.05 -17.60 -0.68
C GLN A 58 9.72 -16.43 0.05
N THR A 59 9.71 -15.24 -0.54
CA THR A 59 10.30 -14.05 0.08
C THR A 59 9.43 -13.57 1.26
N VAL A 60 8.11 -13.61 1.13
CA VAL A 60 7.17 -13.32 2.23
C VAL A 60 7.37 -14.31 3.38
N GLU A 61 7.46 -15.61 3.11
CA GLU A 61 7.72 -16.63 4.13
C GLU A 61 9.06 -16.40 4.84
N LEU A 62 10.09 -16.01 4.11
CA LEU A 62 11.40 -15.67 4.69
C LEU A 62 11.31 -14.46 5.62
N LEU A 63 10.60 -13.40 5.22
CA LEU A 63 10.39 -12.20 6.04
C LEU A 63 9.60 -12.52 7.30
N THR A 64 8.52 -13.28 7.16
CA THR A 64 7.70 -13.78 8.27
C THR A 64 8.54 -14.56 9.28
N ARG A 65 9.30 -15.56 8.83
CA ARG A 65 10.17 -16.35 9.73
C ARG A 65 11.22 -15.48 10.41
N LYS A 66 11.78 -14.49 9.71
CA LYS A 66 12.75 -13.55 10.32
C LYS A 66 12.10 -12.70 11.41
N LEU A 67 10.90 -12.17 11.18
CA LEU A 67 10.16 -11.41 12.20
C LEU A 67 9.90 -12.27 13.44
N GLU A 68 9.44 -13.51 13.25
CA GLU A 68 9.18 -14.45 14.34
C GLU A 68 10.46 -14.80 15.11
N MET A 69 11.58 -15.04 14.41
CA MET A 69 12.89 -15.27 15.05
C MET A 69 13.41 -14.07 15.85
N LEU A 70 13.04 -12.85 15.44
CA LEU A 70 13.38 -11.63 16.18
C LEU A 70 12.49 -11.45 17.42
N GLY A 71 11.47 -12.28 17.62
CA GLY A 71 10.52 -12.17 18.73
C GLY A 71 9.30 -11.32 18.41
N ALA A 72 9.00 -11.09 17.13
CA ALA A 72 7.75 -10.43 16.74
C ALA A 72 6.56 -11.39 16.93
N GLU A 73 5.51 -10.91 17.56
CA GLU A 73 4.29 -11.69 17.83
C GLU A 73 3.24 -11.44 16.75
N LYS A 74 2.60 -12.50 16.27
CA LYS A 74 1.52 -12.40 15.28
C LYS A 74 0.26 -11.83 15.94
N GLN A 75 -0.24 -10.71 15.41
CA GLN A 75 -1.41 -9.97 15.93
C GLN A 75 -2.67 -10.12 15.06
N GLY A 76 -2.57 -10.75 13.89
CA GLY A 76 -3.71 -10.99 13.01
C GLY A 76 -3.34 -10.86 11.54
N THR A 77 -4.35 -10.62 10.71
CA THR A 77 -4.19 -10.41 9.27
C THR A 77 -4.80 -9.07 8.86
N PHE A 78 -4.39 -8.57 7.70
CA PHE A 78 -4.95 -7.36 7.11
C PHE A 78 -5.20 -7.56 5.62
N CYS A 79 -6.14 -6.80 5.09
CA CYS A 79 -6.46 -6.74 3.67
C CYS A 79 -6.66 -5.28 3.27
N VAL A 80 -6.00 -4.86 2.20
CA VAL A 80 -6.24 -3.58 1.54
C VAL A 80 -6.65 -3.84 0.10
N ASP A 81 -7.89 -3.52 -0.21
CA ASP A 81 -8.42 -3.60 -1.56
C ASP A 81 -8.31 -2.23 -2.22
N CYS A 82 -7.93 -2.17 -3.48
CA CYS A 82 -7.85 -0.94 -4.27
C CYS A 82 -8.57 -1.13 -5.61
N GLU A 83 -9.63 -0.35 -5.79
CA GLU A 83 -10.37 -0.25 -7.03
C GLU A 83 -9.90 0.97 -7.83
N THR A 84 -9.57 0.76 -9.09
CA THR A 84 -9.17 1.84 -9.99
C THR A 84 -10.34 2.23 -10.88
N TYR A 85 -10.59 3.53 -10.97
CA TYR A 85 -11.61 4.13 -11.83
C TYR A 85 -10.94 5.07 -12.84
N HIS A 86 -11.30 4.90 -14.11
CA HIS A 86 -10.93 5.82 -15.19
C HIS A 86 -11.99 6.90 -15.32
N THR A 87 -11.55 8.15 -15.47
CA THR A 87 -12.47 9.22 -15.88
C THR A 87 -12.88 9.03 -17.35
N ALA A 88 -14.17 9.07 -17.62
CA ALA A 88 -14.71 8.92 -18.97
C ALA A 88 -14.30 10.10 -19.85
N ALA A 89 -13.80 9.82 -21.06
CA ALA A 89 -13.30 10.82 -22.00
C ALA A 89 -14.33 11.90 -22.39
N SER A 90 -15.63 11.62 -22.26
CA SER A 90 -16.72 12.57 -22.53
C SER A 90 -16.80 13.73 -21.53
N THR A 91 -16.10 13.65 -20.39
CA THR A 91 -16.18 14.62 -19.28
C THR A 91 -15.05 15.64 -19.30
N LEU A 92 -13.93 15.33 -19.96
CA LEU A 92 -12.86 16.28 -20.25
C LEU A 92 -13.03 16.79 -21.68
N GLY A 93 -13.45 18.05 -21.83
CA GLY A 93 -13.65 18.73 -23.11
C GLY A 93 -12.38 18.99 -23.93
N SER A 94 -11.41 18.09 -23.92
CA SER A 94 -10.13 18.25 -24.61
C SER A 94 -9.69 16.91 -25.21
N GLN A 95 -9.85 16.78 -26.53
CA GLN A 95 -9.30 15.68 -27.32
C GLN A 95 -7.79 15.56 -27.04
N GLY A 96 -7.36 14.49 -26.36
CA GLY A 96 -5.96 14.09 -26.27
C GLY A 96 -5.33 13.98 -24.86
N GLN A 97 -6.07 14.28 -23.78
CA GLN A 97 -5.57 14.02 -22.42
C GLN A 97 -5.99 12.61 -21.99
N ALA A 98 -5.03 11.76 -21.61
CA ALA A 98 -5.33 10.49 -20.94
C ALA A 98 -6.17 10.79 -19.69
N GLY A 99 -7.31 10.10 -19.53
CA GLY A 99 -8.21 10.34 -18.39
C GLY A 99 -7.48 10.13 -17.06
N LYS A 100 -7.64 11.07 -16.13
CA LYS A 100 -7.10 10.97 -14.77
C LYS A 100 -7.68 9.75 -14.07
N LEU A 101 -6.84 9.08 -13.28
CA LEU A 101 -7.25 7.93 -12.48
C LEU A 101 -7.77 8.35 -11.11
N MET A 102 -8.71 7.56 -10.59
CA MET A 102 -9.12 7.63 -9.20
C MET A 102 -8.96 6.24 -8.57
N TYR A 103 -8.40 6.19 -7.37
CA TYR A 103 -8.17 4.98 -6.61
C TYR A 103 -9.09 5.00 -5.38
N VAL A 104 -9.90 3.98 -5.20
CA VAL A 104 -10.73 3.81 -4.00
C VAL A 104 -10.20 2.62 -3.21
N MET A 105 -9.74 2.88 -2.00
CA MET A 105 -9.09 1.91 -1.14
C MET A 105 -9.98 1.55 0.05
N HIS A 106 -10.08 0.26 0.33
CA HIS A 106 -10.76 -0.30 1.49
C HIS A 106 -9.74 -1.05 2.34
N ASN A 107 -9.66 -0.71 3.63
CA ASN A 107 -8.77 -1.36 4.56
C ASN A 107 -9.58 -2.14 5.59
N SER A 108 -9.30 -3.42 5.77
CA SER A 108 -9.97 -4.27 6.77
C SER A 108 -9.81 -3.75 8.20
N GLU A 109 -8.77 -2.96 8.48
CA GLU A 109 -8.57 -2.30 9.79
C GLU A 109 -9.43 -1.05 9.97
N HIS A 110 -10.00 -0.51 8.88
CA HIS A 110 -10.93 0.62 8.89
C HIS A 110 -12.21 0.26 8.13
N PRO A 111 -12.99 -0.71 8.61
CA PRO A 111 -14.12 -1.28 7.86
C PRO A 111 -15.26 -0.29 7.60
N LEU A 112 -15.29 0.85 8.31
CA LEU A 112 -16.30 1.89 8.17
C LEU A 112 -15.85 3.05 7.27
N SER A 113 -14.63 3.00 6.73
CA SER A 113 -14.05 4.06 5.92
C SER A 113 -13.47 3.53 4.61
N CYS A 114 -13.61 4.33 3.57
CA CYS A 114 -12.86 4.17 2.32
C CYS A 114 -11.99 5.40 2.09
N PHE A 115 -10.90 5.21 1.36
CA PHE A 115 -9.94 6.27 1.02
C PHE A 115 -9.93 6.44 -0.49
N ALA A 116 -10.38 7.59 -0.98
CA ALA A 116 -10.40 7.89 -2.40
C ALA A 116 -9.28 8.87 -2.75
N LEU A 117 -8.37 8.47 -3.63
CA LEU A 117 -7.26 9.27 -4.10
C LEU A 117 -7.44 9.57 -5.58
N PHE A 118 -7.54 10.85 -5.92
CA PHE A 118 -7.52 11.28 -7.31
C PHE A 118 -6.08 11.54 -7.76
N GLU A 119 -5.73 11.13 -8.98
CA GLU A 119 -4.38 11.34 -9.51
C GLU A 119 -4.04 12.83 -9.55
N ASN A 120 -2.97 13.22 -8.84
CA ASN A 120 -2.56 14.62 -8.62
C ASN A 120 -3.64 15.49 -7.93
N GLY A 121 -4.59 14.87 -7.23
CA GLY A 121 -5.68 15.54 -6.53
C GLY A 121 -5.66 15.28 -5.01
N PRO A 122 -6.69 15.73 -4.30
CA PRO A 122 -6.82 15.50 -2.86
C PRO A 122 -7.06 14.01 -2.55
N CYS A 123 -6.63 13.60 -1.36
CA CYS A 123 -7.06 12.35 -0.73
C CYS A 123 -8.33 12.62 0.07
N LEU A 124 -9.37 11.84 -0.18
CA LEU A 124 -10.67 11.94 0.47
C LEU A 124 -10.86 10.72 1.38
N ILE A 125 -11.42 10.96 2.57
CA ILE A 125 -11.87 9.91 3.47
C ILE A 125 -13.40 9.96 3.44
N ALA A 126 -14.04 8.85 3.11
CA ALA A 126 -15.49 8.74 3.05
C ALA A 126 -15.95 7.46 3.76
N ASP A 127 -17.25 7.33 3.95
CA ASP A 127 -17.86 6.10 4.44
C ASP A 127 -17.96 5.04 3.32
N THR A 128 -18.40 3.84 3.69
CA THR A 128 -18.63 2.76 2.71
C THR A 128 -19.79 3.02 1.75
N ASN A 129 -20.61 4.07 1.97
CA ASN A 129 -21.63 4.48 1.00
C ASN A 129 -21.03 5.16 -0.24
N PHE A 130 -19.73 5.51 -0.21
CA PHE A 130 -19.03 6.02 -1.37
C PHE A 130 -19.07 5.05 -2.56
N ASP A 131 -19.04 3.73 -2.33
CA ASP A 131 -19.18 2.74 -3.41
C ASP A 131 -20.54 2.85 -4.13
N VAL A 132 -21.61 3.10 -3.36
CA VAL A 132 -22.95 3.33 -3.91
C VAL A 132 -22.97 4.60 -4.76
N LEU A 133 -22.27 5.65 -4.32
CA LEU A 133 -22.09 6.87 -5.11
C LEU A 133 -21.34 6.56 -6.41
N MET A 134 -20.28 5.75 -6.36
CA MET A 134 -19.50 5.38 -7.55
C MET A 134 -20.32 4.60 -8.59
N VAL A 135 -21.22 3.73 -8.16
CA VAL A 135 -22.17 3.04 -9.05
C VAL A 135 -23.10 4.03 -9.75
N LYS A 136 -23.59 5.06 -9.04
CA LYS A 136 -24.43 6.12 -9.63
C LYS A 136 -23.65 6.99 -10.62
N LEU A 137 -22.35 7.18 -10.39
CA LEU A 137 -21.46 7.97 -11.23
C LEU A 137 -20.78 7.17 -12.36
N LYS A 138 -21.25 5.95 -12.69
CA LYS A 138 -20.68 5.09 -13.74
C LYS A 138 -20.51 5.75 -15.13
N GLY A 139 -21.29 6.80 -15.41
CA GLY A 139 -21.17 7.57 -16.66
C GLY A 139 -19.92 8.46 -16.72
N PHE A 140 -19.39 8.83 -15.54
CA PHE A 140 -18.22 9.69 -15.38
C PHE A 140 -16.98 8.88 -14.97
N PHE A 141 -17.17 7.82 -14.19
CA PHE A 141 -16.09 6.97 -13.69
C PHE A 141 -16.32 5.52 -14.09
N GLN A 142 -15.40 4.99 -14.89
CA GLN A 142 -15.43 3.62 -15.38
C GLN A 142 -14.49 2.75 -14.55
N SER A 143 -15.04 1.75 -13.86
CA SER A 143 -14.25 0.82 -13.04
C SER A 143 -13.37 -0.08 -13.91
N ALA A 144 -12.09 -0.13 -13.60
CA ALA A 144 -11.10 -1.04 -14.19
C ALA A 144 -11.17 -2.42 -13.54
N LYS A 145 -12.32 -3.11 -13.68
CA LYS A 145 -12.60 -4.38 -12.95
C LYS A 145 -11.53 -5.47 -13.12
N ALA A 146 -10.82 -5.50 -14.25
CA ALA A 146 -9.75 -6.47 -14.51
C ALA A 146 -8.43 -6.14 -13.78
N SER A 147 -8.33 -5.00 -13.13
CA SER A 147 -7.11 -4.48 -12.50
C SER A 147 -7.32 -4.14 -11.01
N LYS A 148 -8.21 -4.85 -10.32
CA LYS A 148 -8.33 -4.73 -8.85
C LYS A 148 -7.00 -5.13 -8.23
N ILE A 149 -6.42 -4.19 -7.49
CA ILE A 149 -5.19 -4.41 -6.73
C ILE A 149 -5.61 -4.77 -5.32
N GLU A 150 -4.93 -5.75 -4.75
CA GLU A 150 -5.21 -6.20 -3.40
C GLU A 150 -3.88 -6.42 -2.68
N THR A 151 -3.83 -6.08 -1.40
CA THR A 151 -2.71 -6.43 -0.52
C THR A 151 -3.24 -7.23 0.64
N ARG A 152 -2.83 -8.50 0.74
CA ARG A 152 -3.19 -9.38 1.88
C ARG A 152 -1.94 -9.80 2.61
N GLY A 153 -2.01 -9.79 3.94
CA GLY A 153 -0.84 -10.12 4.73
C GLY A 153 -1.12 -10.37 6.20
N THR A 154 -0.02 -10.57 6.91
CA THR A 154 -0.01 -10.81 8.36
C THR A 154 0.49 -9.56 9.07
N ARG A 155 -0.15 -9.25 10.19
CA ARG A 155 0.25 -8.21 11.11
C ARG A 155 1.05 -8.82 12.26
N TYR A 156 2.18 -8.19 12.56
CA TYR A 156 3.07 -8.51 13.66
C TYR A 156 3.20 -7.32 14.60
N GLN A 157 3.39 -7.60 15.88
CA GLN A 157 3.87 -6.65 16.85
C GLN A 157 5.31 -7.00 17.18
N TYR A 158 6.20 -6.02 17.03
CA TYR A 158 7.59 -6.12 17.44
C TYR A 158 7.90 -4.93 18.33
N CYS A 159 8.08 -5.18 19.63
CA CYS A 159 8.22 -4.12 20.63
C CYS A 159 7.05 -3.11 20.57
N ASP A 160 7.36 -1.85 20.31
CA ASP A 160 6.48 -0.69 20.15
C ASP A 160 6.04 -0.45 18.69
N PHE A 161 6.44 -1.33 17.77
CA PHE A 161 6.10 -1.25 16.36
C PHE A 161 5.07 -2.29 15.95
N LEU A 162 4.19 -1.86 15.05
CA LEU A 162 3.32 -2.72 14.28
C LEU A 162 3.93 -2.87 12.90
N VAL A 163 4.27 -4.11 12.55
CA VAL A 163 4.86 -4.47 11.27
C VAL A 163 3.85 -5.30 10.48
N LYS A 164 3.50 -4.87 9.29
CA LYS A 164 2.65 -5.62 8.37
C LYS A 164 3.47 -6.09 7.19
N VAL A 165 3.37 -7.37 6.87
CA VAL A 165 3.99 -7.95 5.67
C VAL A 165 2.88 -8.58 4.84
N GLY A 166 2.71 -8.09 3.62
CA GLY A 166 1.67 -8.57 2.72
C GLY A 166 2.13 -8.75 1.29
N THR A 167 1.43 -9.61 0.57
CA THR A 167 1.59 -9.81 -0.87
C THR A 167 0.65 -8.86 -1.61
N VAL A 168 1.19 -8.11 -2.57
CA VAL A 168 0.41 -7.28 -3.49
C VAL A 168 0.04 -8.14 -4.70
N THR A 169 -1.25 -8.28 -4.97
CA THR A 169 -1.80 -8.98 -6.12
C THR A 169 -2.55 -8.00 -7.02
N MET A 170 -2.60 -8.30 -8.32
CA MET A 170 -3.44 -7.60 -9.28
C MET A 170 -4.19 -8.65 -10.09
N GLY A 171 -5.50 -8.74 -9.86
CA GLY A 171 -6.26 -9.94 -10.26
C GLY A 171 -5.66 -11.21 -9.63
N PRO A 172 -5.49 -12.31 -10.38
CA PRO A 172 -4.95 -13.56 -9.85
C PRO A 172 -3.41 -13.57 -9.69
N SER A 173 -2.72 -12.52 -10.11
CA SER A 173 -1.24 -12.52 -10.19
C SER A 173 -0.60 -11.73 -9.05
N ALA A 174 0.35 -12.34 -8.35
CA ALA A 174 1.22 -11.64 -7.42
C ALA A 174 2.14 -10.67 -8.17
N ARG A 175 2.14 -9.40 -7.75
CA ARG A 175 2.91 -8.30 -8.34
C ARG A 175 4.05 -7.83 -7.46
N GLY A 176 3.99 -8.08 -6.16
CA GLY A 176 5.05 -7.67 -5.24
C GLY A 176 4.74 -7.96 -3.78
N ILE A 177 5.54 -7.36 -2.91
CA ILE A 177 5.44 -7.50 -1.45
C ILE A 177 5.36 -6.11 -0.87
N SER A 178 4.40 -5.85 0.00
CA SER A 178 4.28 -4.61 0.77
C SER A 178 4.73 -4.86 2.20
N VAL A 179 5.60 -3.99 2.71
CA VAL A 179 5.96 -3.94 4.12
C VAL A 179 5.55 -2.57 4.68
N GLU A 180 4.70 -2.57 5.70
CA GLU A 180 4.29 -1.38 6.43
C GLU A 180 4.85 -1.45 7.86
N VAL A 181 5.49 -0.39 8.33
CA VAL A 181 5.89 -0.25 9.73
C VAL A 181 5.29 1.02 10.28
N ARG A 182 4.56 0.93 11.39
CA ARG A 182 4.02 2.08 12.12
C ARG A 182 4.25 1.96 13.62
N PRO A 183 4.53 3.07 14.33
CA PRO A 183 4.48 3.07 15.78
C PRO A 183 3.08 2.70 16.29
N ARG A 184 3.04 2.05 17.45
CA ARG A 184 1.81 1.72 18.14
C ARG A 184 1.23 2.91 18.91
#